data_AF-A0A4Q3X1L4-F1
#
_entry.id   AF-A0A4Q3X1L4-F1
#
_cell.length_a   1.000
_cell.length_b   1.000
_cell.length_c   1.000
_cell.angle_alpha   90.00
_cell.angle_beta   90.00
_cell.angle_gamma   90.00
#
_symmetry.space_group_name_H-M   'P 1'
#
loop_
_entity.id
_entity.type
_entity.pdbx_description
1 polymer ?
#
loop_
_entity_poly.entity_id
_entity_poly.type
_entity_poly.pdbx_seq_one_letter_code
_entity_poly.pdbx_strand_id
1 'polypeptide(L)'
;MSIPVLPPSAPFTSEQRAYLNGFFAGVFGIEGTVSSNSVNSFEAPTPVQSEPAVDESTPWHDPGLGLDERMELAQGRPIRLQLMASMAQLDCGQCGYACKSYAEALADGSETSLRKCIPGGKETANKLKELMAAA
;
A
#
# COMPACT_ATOMS: atom_id res chain seq x y z
N MET A 1 -18.10 20.69 22.59
CA MET A 1 -17.12 20.07 21.67
C MET A 1 -17.31 20.64 20.28
N SER A 2 -16.23 20.96 19.57
CA SER A 2 -16.32 21.47 18.20
C SER A 2 -16.20 20.30 17.23
N ILE A 3 -17.18 20.16 16.33
CA ILE A 3 -17.11 19.15 15.26
C ILE A 3 -16.06 19.63 14.23
N PRO A 4 -15.06 18.81 13.87
CA PRO A 4 -14.10 19.18 12.84
C PRO A 4 -14.78 19.21 11.46
N VAL A 5 -14.62 20.32 10.73
CA VAL A 5 -15.18 20.52 9.38
C VAL A 5 -14.03 20.72 8.39
N LEU A 6 -14.10 20.04 7.25
CA LEU A 6 -13.11 20.15 6.17
C LEU A 6 -13.20 21.52 5.47
N PRO A 7 -12.08 22.25 5.29
CA PRO A 7 -12.07 23.52 4.59
C PRO A 7 -12.27 23.34 3.07
N PRO A 8 -12.72 24.39 2.35
CA PRO A 8 -12.92 24.35 0.90
C PRO A 8 -11.61 24.22 0.09
N SER A 9 -10.45 24.41 0.74
CA SER A 9 -9.12 24.16 0.15
C SER A 9 -8.70 22.69 0.19
N ALA A 10 -9.46 21.81 0.85
CA ALA A 10 -9.15 20.39 0.87
C ALA A 10 -9.27 19.79 -0.54
N PRO A 11 -8.39 18.85 -0.94
CA PRO A 11 -8.32 18.27 -2.29
C PRO A 11 -9.45 17.24 -2.54
N PHE A 12 -10.69 17.62 -2.21
CA PHE A 12 -11.89 16.82 -2.35
C PHE A 12 -12.95 17.64 -3.11
N THR A 13 -13.79 16.94 -3.87
CA THR A 13 -14.97 17.55 -4.48
C THR A 13 -15.96 18.07 -3.43
N SER A 14 -16.90 18.92 -3.84
CA SER A 14 -17.95 19.42 -2.94
C SER A 14 -18.78 18.30 -2.31
N GLU A 15 -19.12 17.28 -3.09
CA GLU A 15 -19.90 16.12 -2.63
C GLU A 15 -19.13 15.26 -1.63
N GLN A 16 -17.85 14.97 -1.90
CA GLN A 16 -16.98 14.23 -0.99
C GLN A 16 -16.79 14.97 0.34
N ARG A 17 -16.65 16.30 0.31
CA ARG A 17 -16.56 17.09 1.55
C ARG A 17 -17.86 17.04 2.34
N ALA A 18 -19.02 17.11 1.68
CA ALA A 18 -20.30 17.00 2.36
C ALA A 18 -20.45 15.64 3.05
N TYR A 19 -20.08 14.55 2.36
CA TYR A 19 -20.06 13.20 2.93
C TYR A 19 -19.14 13.10 4.16
N LEU A 20 -17.88 13.55 4.04
CA LEU A 20 -16.90 13.48 5.13
C LEU A 20 -17.28 14.35 6.33
N ASN A 21 -17.85 15.53 6.10
CA ASN A 21 -18.35 16.39 7.18
C ASN A 21 -19.52 15.72 7.92
N GLY A 22 -20.41 15.03 7.22
CA GLY A 22 -21.48 14.23 7.84
C GLY A 22 -20.93 13.05 8.64
N PHE A 23 -19.93 12.35 8.12
CA PHE A 23 -19.25 11.27 8.82
C PHE A 23 -18.57 11.77 10.11
N PHE A 24 -17.83 12.88 10.06
CA PHE A 24 -17.20 13.47 11.24
C PHE A 24 -18.21 13.99 12.26
N ALA A 25 -19.33 14.54 11.82
CA ALA A 25 -20.44 14.89 12.71
C ALA A 25 -21.01 13.65 13.41
N GLY A 26 -21.10 12.50 12.73
CA GLY A 26 -21.49 11.23 13.33
C GLY A 26 -20.44 10.67 14.29
N VAL A 27 -19.15 10.71 13.95
CA VAL A 27 -18.09 10.12 14.79
C VAL A 27 -17.80 10.98 16.03
N PHE A 28 -17.80 12.30 15.88
CA PHE A 28 -17.38 13.24 16.92
C PHE A 28 -18.53 14.03 17.56
N GLY A 29 -19.74 13.97 16.98
CA GLY A 29 -20.90 14.71 17.46
C GLY A 29 -21.88 13.88 18.31
N ILE A 30 -21.68 12.57 18.46
CA ILE A 30 -22.58 11.72 19.25
C ILE A 30 -22.04 11.59 20.68
N GLU A 31 -22.31 12.58 21.52
CA GLU A 31 -22.40 12.41 22.96
C GLU A 31 -23.84 12.74 23.39
N GLY A 32 -24.76 11.80 23.17
CA GLY A 32 -26.14 11.89 23.66
C GLY A 32 -27.22 11.44 22.68
N THR A 33 -27.85 10.32 23.02
CA THR A 33 -29.09 9.75 22.47
C THR A 33 -29.00 9.05 21.11
N VAL A 34 -28.97 7.72 21.20
CA VAL A 34 -29.36 6.79 20.14
C VAL A 34 -30.83 7.07 19.78
N SER A 35 -31.08 7.35 18.51
CA SER A 35 -32.40 7.15 17.89
C SER A 35 -32.18 6.55 16.51
N SER A 36 -32.38 5.24 16.45
CA SER A 36 -32.53 4.49 15.22
C SER A 36 -33.83 4.91 14.55
N ASN A 37 -33.77 5.66 13.44
CA ASN A 37 -34.49 5.28 12.24
C ASN A 37 -34.19 6.17 11.02
N SER A 38 -34.28 5.49 9.88
CA SER A 38 -34.55 6.00 8.54
C SER A 38 -33.36 6.31 7.62
N VAL A 39 -32.89 5.22 7.02
CA VAL A 39 -32.83 4.99 5.57
C VAL A 39 -32.32 6.14 4.68
N ASN A 40 -31.07 6.01 4.26
CA ASN A 40 -30.79 6.03 2.83
C ASN A 40 -29.70 5.00 2.54
N SER A 41 -30.10 3.96 1.83
CA SER A 41 -29.23 2.97 1.23
C SER A 41 -28.41 3.69 0.16
N PHE A 42 -27.28 4.27 0.56
CA PHE A 42 -26.14 4.23 -0.32
C PHE A 42 -25.52 2.87 -0.02
N GLU A 43 -25.86 1.90 -0.86
CA GLU A 43 -24.99 0.77 -1.10
C GLU A 43 -23.62 1.41 -1.35
N ALA A 44 -22.75 1.35 -0.34
CA ALA A 44 -21.35 1.59 -0.59
C ALA A 44 -21.03 0.75 -1.83
N PRO A 45 -20.29 1.25 -2.83
CA PRO A 45 -19.63 0.29 -3.71
C PRO A 45 -18.96 -0.64 -2.71
N THR A 46 -19.37 -1.91 -2.73
CA THR A 46 -18.69 -2.97 -2.01
C THR A 46 -17.24 -2.59 -2.20
N PRO A 47 -16.43 -2.35 -1.15
CA PRO A 47 -15.02 -2.40 -1.39
C PRO A 47 -14.91 -3.72 -2.14
N VAL A 48 -14.45 -3.63 -3.38
CA VAL A 48 -13.91 -4.79 -4.03
C VAL A 48 -12.82 -5.14 -3.04
N GLN A 49 -13.18 -5.97 -2.05
CA GLN A 49 -12.36 -7.06 -1.60
C GLN A 49 -11.92 -7.58 -2.93
N SER A 50 -10.73 -7.13 -3.32
CA SER A 50 -9.96 -7.77 -4.36
C SER A 50 -9.95 -9.21 -3.88
N GLU A 51 -10.89 -9.98 -4.42
CA GLU A 51 -11.00 -11.39 -4.15
C GLU A 51 -9.58 -11.91 -4.39
N PRO A 52 -9.00 -12.64 -3.43
CA PRO A 52 -7.61 -13.02 -3.54
C PRO A 52 -7.48 -13.77 -4.85
N ALA A 53 -6.70 -13.23 -5.78
CA ALA A 53 -6.33 -13.94 -6.99
C ALA A 53 -5.56 -15.17 -6.52
N VAL A 54 -6.25 -16.30 -6.44
CA VAL A 54 -5.67 -17.59 -6.07
C VAL A 54 -4.90 -18.12 -7.28
N ASP A 55 -3.77 -17.50 -7.59
CA ASP A 55 -2.53 -18.07 -8.16
C ASP A 55 -1.37 -17.03 -8.20
N GLU A 56 -1.29 -16.13 -7.22
CA GLU A 56 -0.18 -15.16 -7.05
C GLU A 56 0.12 -14.93 -5.56
N SER A 57 0.27 -16.00 -4.76
CA SER A 57 0.64 -15.82 -3.35
C SER A 57 2.07 -15.26 -3.28
N THR A 58 2.20 -13.97 -2.99
CA THR A 58 3.45 -13.31 -2.58
C THR A 58 3.51 -13.24 -1.06
N PRO A 59 3.77 -14.36 -0.34
CA PRO A 59 3.73 -14.41 1.12
C PRO A 59 4.74 -13.47 1.79
N TRP A 60 5.76 -13.02 1.07
CA TRP A 60 6.70 -12.00 1.53
C TRP A 60 6.18 -10.57 1.43
N HIS A 61 5.02 -10.31 0.81
CA HIS A 61 4.47 -8.97 0.59
C HIS A 61 3.76 -8.43 1.84
N ASP A 62 4.52 -8.34 2.93
CA ASP A 62 4.07 -7.83 4.22
C ASP A 62 5.17 -6.90 4.78
N PRO A 63 4.87 -5.60 5.01
CA PRO A 63 5.80 -4.65 5.61
C PRO A 63 6.28 -5.02 7.02
N GLY A 64 5.55 -5.88 7.74
CA GLY A 64 5.90 -6.33 9.08
C GLY A 64 7.02 -7.37 9.11
N LEU A 65 7.27 -8.06 8.00
CA LEU A 65 8.32 -9.09 7.92
C LEU A 65 9.70 -8.45 7.81
N GLY A 66 10.72 -9.08 8.39
CA GLY A 66 12.12 -8.69 8.19
C GLY A 66 12.63 -9.02 6.79
N LEU A 67 13.74 -8.41 6.35
CA LEU A 67 14.31 -8.69 5.03
C LEU A 67 14.69 -10.17 4.85
N ASP A 68 15.34 -10.76 5.85
CA ASP A 68 15.77 -12.16 5.79
C ASP A 68 14.58 -13.12 5.65
N GLU A 69 13.52 -12.89 6.43
CA GLU A 69 12.29 -13.69 6.39
C GLU A 69 11.58 -13.58 5.03
N ARG A 70 11.47 -12.38 4.47
CA ARG A 70 10.93 -12.18 3.12
C ARG A 70 11.75 -12.93 2.07
N MET A 71 13.07 -12.93 2.20
CA MET A 71 13.96 -13.62 1.26
C MET A 71 13.84 -15.14 1.35
N GLU A 72 13.60 -15.70 2.54
CA GLU A 72 13.32 -17.13 2.71
C GLU A 72 12.01 -17.54 2.01
N LEU A 73 10.96 -16.76 2.19
CA LEU A 73 9.65 -16.98 1.53
C LEU A 73 9.72 -16.85 0.00
N ALA A 74 10.64 -16.04 -0.50
CA ALA A 74 10.87 -15.83 -1.93
C ALA A 74 11.91 -16.79 -2.54
N GLN A 75 12.56 -17.65 -1.73
CA GLN A 75 13.59 -18.55 -2.22
C GLN A 75 13.04 -19.50 -3.28
N GLY A 76 13.80 -19.69 -4.37
CA GLY A 76 13.42 -20.56 -5.49
C GLY A 76 12.35 -19.97 -6.43
N ARG A 77 11.84 -18.77 -6.15
CA ARG A 77 10.95 -18.03 -7.06
C ARG A 77 11.75 -17.40 -8.21
N PRO A 78 11.11 -16.98 -9.32
CA PRO A 78 11.78 -16.19 -10.37
C PRO A 78 12.51 -14.96 -9.82
N ILE A 79 13.60 -14.54 -10.47
CA ILE A 79 14.45 -13.43 -10.02
C ILE A 79 13.65 -12.14 -9.77
N ARG A 80 12.66 -11.84 -10.62
CA ARG A 80 11.73 -10.70 -10.45
C ARG A 80 11.04 -10.71 -9.08
N LEU A 81 10.60 -11.87 -8.61
CA LEU A 81 9.93 -12.00 -7.32
C LEU A 81 10.91 -11.94 -6.15
N GLN A 82 12.13 -12.47 -6.31
CA GLN A 82 13.19 -12.33 -5.31
C GLN A 82 13.65 -10.87 -5.15
N LEU A 83 13.81 -10.16 -6.28
CA LEU A 83 14.12 -8.73 -6.28
C LEU A 83 13.03 -7.94 -5.56
N MET A 84 11.75 -8.24 -5.85
CA MET A 84 10.62 -7.63 -5.15
C MET A 84 10.70 -7.90 -3.64
N ALA A 85 10.90 -9.16 -3.21
CA ALA A 85 10.95 -9.54 -1.80
C ALA A 85 12.06 -8.83 -1.00
N SER A 86 13.18 -8.49 -1.65
CA SER A 86 14.29 -7.76 -1.03
C SER A 86 13.94 -6.30 -0.66
N MET A 87 12.84 -5.76 -1.18
CA MET A 87 12.36 -4.39 -0.92
C MET A 87 11.54 -4.31 0.38
N ALA A 88 11.20 -3.10 0.82
CA ALA A 88 10.46 -2.86 2.07
C ALA A 88 8.94 -3.21 2.02
N GLN A 89 8.39 -3.62 0.87
CA GLN A 89 6.98 -4.02 0.69
C GLN A 89 5.92 -2.97 1.05
N LEU A 90 6.29 -1.70 1.14
CA LEU A 90 5.34 -0.62 1.50
C LEU A 90 4.54 -0.08 0.33
N ASP A 91 4.92 -0.40 -0.91
CA ASP A 91 4.39 0.22 -2.15
C ASP A 91 4.27 1.76 -2.07
N CYS A 92 5.20 2.40 -1.37
CA CYS A 92 5.11 3.82 -1.02
C CYS A 92 5.22 4.78 -2.22
N GLY A 93 5.64 4.29 -3.40
CA GLY A 93 5.73 5.08 -4.63
C GLY A 93 6.82 6.16 -4.66
N GLN A 94 7.61 6.34 -3.59
CA GLN A 94 8.59 7.43 -3.49
C GLN A 94 9.71 7.36 -4.55
N CYS A 95 9.98 6.16 -5.07
CA CYS A 95 10.93 5.93 -6.16
C CYS A 95 10.34 6.09 -7.56
N GLY A 96 9.04 6.37 -7.68
CA GLY A 96 8.30 6.39 -8.95
C GLY A 96 7.82 5.01 -9.42
N TYR A 97 7.93 3.97 -8.58
CA TYR A 97 7.52 2.60 -8.89
C TYR A 97 6.70 1.97 -7.76
N ALA A 98 5.88 0.96 -8.11
CA ALA A 98 5.41 -0.04 -7.15
C ALA A 98 6.54 -1.06 -6.91
N CYS A 99 6.51 -1.80 -5.80
CA CYS A 99 7.57 -2.77 -5.51
C CYS A 99 7.69 -3.82 -6.62
N LYS A 100 6.55 -4.32 -7.13
CA LYS A 100 6.50 -5.26 -8.26
C LYS A 100 7.12 -4.66 -9.53
N SER A 101 6.69 -3.46 -9.93
CA SER A 101 7.16 -2.84 -11.18
C SER A 101 8.62 -2.40 -11.12
N TYR A 102 9.13 -2.01 -9.94
CA TYR A 102 10.55 -1.74 -9.76
C TYR A 102 11.38 -3.03 -9.93
N ALA A 103 10.91 -4.14 -9.38
CA ALA A 103 11.61 -5.42 -9.49
C ALA A 103 11.61 -5.96 -10.93
N GLU A 104 10.51 -5.79 -11.65
CA GLU A 104 10.41 -6.06 -13.08
C GLU A 104 11.37 -5.15 -13.87
N ALA A 105 11.35 -3.85 -13.61
CA ALA A 105 12.23 -2.90 -14.29
C ALA A 105 13.72 -3.21 -14.11
N LEU A 106 14.11 -3.63 -12.90
CA LEU A 106 15.47 -4.09 -12.60
C LEU A 106 15.82 -5.40 -13.33
N ALA A 107 14.91 -6.37 -13.34
CA ALA A 107 15.14 -7.66 -14.01
C ALA A 107 15.21 -7.53 -15.53
N ASP A 108 14.41 -6.63 -16.11
CA ASP A 108 14.39 -6.37 -17.55
C ASP A 108 15.51 -5.40 -17.98
N GLY A 109 16.25 -4.83 -17.01
CA GLY A 109 17.38 -3.93 -17.25
C GLY A 109 16.98 -2.49 -17.65
N SER A 110 15.69 -2.19 -17.69
CA SER A 110 15.17 -0.83 -17.94
C SER A 110 15.53 0.15 -16.80
N GLU A 111 15.75 -0.38 -15.59
CA GLU A 111 16.25 0.36 -14.44
C GLU A 111 17.57 -0.27 -13.95
N THR A 112 18.56 0.57 -13.65
CA THR A 112 19.89 0.11 -13.18
C THR A 112 20.22 0.60 -11.76
N SER A 113 19.40 1.52 -11.23
CA SER A 113 19.67 2.18 -9.96
C SER A 113 19.17 1.34 -8.78
N LEU A 114 20.06 0.59 -8.12
CA LEU A 114 19.69 -0.29 -6.98
C LEU A 114 19.30 0.43 -5.68
N ARG A 115 19.49 1.75 -5.61
CA ARG A 115 19.33 2.55 -4.38
C ARG A 115 18.04 3.36 -4.33
N LYS A 116 17.06 3.05 -5.19
CA LYS A 116 15.81 3.82 -5.24
C LYS A 116 14.84 3.51 -4.10
N CYS A 117 14.91 2.34 -3.48
CA CYS A 117 14.04 2.00 -2.34
C CYS A 117 14.46 2.80 -1.09
N ILE A 118 13.87 3.97 -0.88
CA ILE A 118 14.16 4.86 0.26
C ILE A 118 13.89 4.17 1.61
N PRO A 119 12.71 3.58 1.88
CA PRO A 119 12.46 2.92 3.16
C PRO A 119 13.31 1.66 3.37
N GLY A 120 13.73 0.97 2.31
CA GLY A 120 14.63 -0.20 2.40
C GLY A 120 16.12 0.16 2.52
N GLY A 121 16.49 1.38 2.13
CA GLY A 121 17.81 1.97 2.36
C GLY A 121 18.98 1.10 1.87
N LYS A 122 20.06 1.10 2.66
CA LYS A 122 21.31 0.40 2.34
C LYS A 122 21.14 -1.12 2.30
N GLU A 123 20.26 -1.66 3.14
CA GLU A 123 20.05 -3.10 3.28
C GLU A 123 19.45 -3.70 2.00
N THR A 124 18.34 -3.12 1.52
CA THR A 124 17.75 -3.49 0.23
C THR A 124 18.74 -3.30 -0.91
N ALA A 125 19.48 -2.18 -0.95
CA ALA A 125 20.45 -1.94 -2.04
C ALA A 125 21.57 -2.99 -2.09
N ASN A 126 22.07 -3.43 -0.93
CA ASN A 126 23.05 -4.51 -0.84
C ASN A 126 22.44 -5.83 -1.32
N LYS A 127 21.22 -6.15 -0.87
CA LYS A 127 20.56 -7.40 -1.25
C LYS A 127 20.24 -7.47 -2.74
N LEU A 128 19.75 -6.38 -3.32
CA LEU A 128 19.53 -6.25 -4.76
C LEU A 128 20.84 -6.47 -5.54
N LYS A 129 21.96 -5.93 -5.04
CA LYS A 129 23.28 -6.13 -5.66
C LYS A 129 23.71 -7.60 -5.62
N GLU A 130 23.50 -8.29 -4.49
CA GLU A 130 23.78 -9.73 -4.37
C GLU A 130 22.95 -10.54 -5.37
N LEU A 131 21.64 -10.28 -5.44
CA LEU A 131 20.72 -10.98 -6.33
C LEU A 131 21.05 -10.75 -7.80
N MET A 132 21.35 -9.51 -8.19
CA MET A 132 21.75 -9.19 -9.57
C MET A 132 23.12 -9.75 -9.96
N ALA A 133 24.01 -10.00 -9.00
CA ALA A 133 25.29 -10.65 -9.27
C ALA A 133 25.16 -12.19 -9.40
N ALA A 134 24.09 -12.76 -8.86
CA ALA A 134 23.80 -14.19 -8.87
C ALA A 134 22.82 -14.61 -9.98
N ALA A 135 22.19 -13.65 -10.66
CA ALA A 135 21.27 -13.84 -11.78
C ALA A 135 22.00 -13.86 -13.13
#